data_AF-A0A6P1CWA1-F1
#
_entry.id   AF-A0A6P1CWA1-F1
#
_cell.length_a   1.000
_cell.length_b   1.000
_cell.length_c   1.000
_cell.angle_alpha   90.00
_cell.angle_beta   90.00
_cell.angle_gamma   90.00
#
_symmetry.space_group_name_H-M   'P 1'
#
loop_
_entity.id
_entity.type
_entity.pdbx_description
1 polymer ?
#
loop_
_entity_poly.entity_id
_entity_poly.type
_entity_poly.pdbx_seq_one_letter_code
_entity_poly.pdbx_strand_id
1 'polypeptide(L)'
;MQENQLDTAWNSTTWNARTVLHVTGTTGIGNEAMFAMSVYCSSDVTCSHNFNNSEPPRPVTETLYKRDYTLSAPVGVGAISRTTGFAEFTFTHPIATPVTTKAAASPTIRCDQLAGFRNSAGCIVRAAEPILDMSARNVPALSTHIGYAQASGLPGAPNGTPLTRTNKDEVIQGNRNITCNRVPGPRPAGRQCDEYPFASTYEGGGASGPSRTYQGNPCEQSMPTWVNRLSVPVGFYNAQGVSMCMMPGRDNMRGGGITTWFYVKNRVHDGDTFYVKGA
;
A
#
# COMPACT_ATOMS: atom_id res chain seq x y z
N MET A 1 23.10 15.39 8.72
CA MET A 1 22.13 14.61 7.93
C MET A 1 21.07 14.07 8.88
N GLN A 2 19.79 14.12 8.49
CA GLN A 2 18.68 13.66 9.32
C GLN A 2 17.94 12.52 8.61
N GLU A 3 17.67 11.45 9.33
CA GLU A 3 16.88 10.31 8.86
C GLU A 3 15.62 10.17 9.72
N ASN A 4 14.52 9.72 9.11
CA ASN A 4 13.28 9.43 9.83
C ASN A 4 12.76 8.04 9.42
N GLN A 5 12.39 7.24 10.41
CA GLN A 5 11.70 5.96 10.23
C GLN A 5 10.31 6.06 10.87
N LEU A 6 9.31 5.48 10.20
CA LEU A 6 7.92 5.47 10.65
C LEU A 6 7.39 4.04 10.66
N ASP A 7 6.81 3.62 11.77
CA ASP A 7 6.21 2.30 11.94
C ASP A 7 4.72 2.45 12.31
N THR A 8 3.87 2.37 11.28
CA THR A 8 2.40 2.46 11.44
C THR A 8 1.77 1.11 11.71
N ALA A 9 0.56 1.11 12.29
CA ALA A 9 -0.23 -0.09 12.48
C ALA A 9 -1.67 0.05 11.95
N TRP A 10 -2.17 -1.02 11.33
CA TRP A 10 -3.48 -1.05 10.69
C TRP A 10 -4.66 -1.02 11.68
N ASN A 11 -4.40 -1.25 12.96
CA ASN A 11 -5.36 -1.31 14.05
C ASN A 11 -5.04 -0.32 15.19
N SER A 12 -4.25 0.71 14.91
CA SER A 12 -3.91 1.76 15.87
C SER A 12 -3.82 3.11 15.17
N THR A 13 -4.39 4.15 15.78
CA THR A 13 -4.21 5.55 15.35
C THR A 13 -2.92 6.17 15.88
N THR A 14 -2.06 5.33 16.46
CA THR A 14 -0.80 5.67 17.08
C THR A 14 0.31 4.91 16.34
N TRP A 15 1.38 5.62 15.99
CA TRP A 15 2.54 5.06 15.29
C TRP A 15 3.84 5.49 15.95
N ASN A 16 4.85 4.65 15.81
CA ASN A 16 6.20 4.98 16.28
C ASN A 16 6.95 5.71 15.18
N ALA A 17 7.77 6.66 15.61
CA ALA A 17 8.69 7.38 14.78
C ALA A 17 10.08 7.34 15.43
N ARG A 18 11.10 7.21 14.59
CA ARG A 18 12.49 7.37 14.97
C ARG A 18 13.10 8.48 14.15
N THR A 19 13.77 9.41 14.81
CA THR A 19 14.62 10.39 14.14
C THR A 19 16.07 10.13 14.50
N VAL A 20 16.94 10.23 13.50
CA VAL A 20 18.39 10.11 13.64
C VAL A 20 19.04 11.39 13.13
N LEU A 21 19.94 11.97 13.94
CA LEU A 21 20.81 13.07 13.52
C LEU A 21 22.24 12.56 13.42
N HIS A 22 22.83 12.76 12.25
CA HIS A 22 24.25 12.56 11.97
C HIS A 22 24.95 13.93 11.86
N VAL A 23 25.84 14.24 12.78
CA VAL A 23 26.76 15.38 12.64
C VAL A 23 27.96 14.89 11.83
N THR A 24 28.06 15.36 10.59
CA THR A 24 29.04 14.87 9.61
C THR A 24 30.40 15.57 9.72
N GLY A 25 30.46 16.68 10.44
CA GLY A 25 31.69 17.42 10.68
C GLY A 25 31.41 18.78 11.31
N THR A 26 32.33 19.19 12.19
CA THR A 26 32.36 20.49 12.85
C THR A 26 33.80 20.97 12.85
N THR A 27 34.02 22.29 12.84
CA THR A 27 35.38 22.87 12.76
C THR A 27 35.48 24.14 13.59
N GLY A 28 36.69 24.44 14.06
CA GLY A 28 36.98 25.66 14.82
C GLY A 28 36.06 25.86 16.02
N ILE A 29 35.59 27.09 16.20
CA ILE A 29 34.63 27.46 17.25
C ILE A 29 33.31 26.67 17.17
N GLY A 30 32.94 26.15 16.00
CA GLY A 30 31.72 25.36 15.84
C GLY A 30 31.69 24.07 16.67
N ASN A 31 32.84 23.61 17.19
CA ASN A 31 32.92 22.46 18.10
C ASN A 31 32.26 22.72 19.47
N GLU A 32 32.05 23.97 19.84
CA GLU A 32 31.36 24.37 21.08
C GLU A 32 29.84 24.46 20.91
N ALA A 33 29.32 24.21 19.69
CA ALA A 33 27.90 24.26 19.44
C ALA A 33 27.17 23.11 20.13
N MET A 34 25.91 23.37 20.49
CA MET A 34 25.01 22.40 21.06
C MET A 34 23.82 22.19 20.12
N PHE A 35 23.12 21.07 20.25
CA PHE A 35 21.85 20.82 19.56
C PHE A 35 20.80 20.25 20.51
N ALA A 36 19.53 20.55 20.26
CA ALA A 36 18.39 19.95 20.93
C ALA A 36 17.29 19.63 19.91
N MET A 37 16.60 18.52 20.09
CA MET A 37 15.48 18.10 19.24
C MET A 37 14.15 18.62 19.80
N SER A 38 13.25 18.97 18.89
CA SER A 38 11.82 19.15 19.16
C SER A 38 11.00 18.31 18.19
N VAL A 39 9.89 17.77 18.66
CA VAL A 39 8.91 17.06 17.84
C VAL A 39 7.66 17.92 17.72
N TYR A 40 7.09 17.91 16.53
CA TYR A 40 5.84 18.56 16.21
C TYR A 40 4.94 17.60 15.45
N CYS A 41 3.65 17.88 15.52
CA CYS A 41 2.66 17.20 14.71
C CYS A 41 1.62 18.18 14.17
N SER A 42 1.30 18.04 12.88
CA SER A 42 0.26 18.80 12.21
C SER A 42 -0.75 17.83 11.60
N SER A 43 -2.04 18.12 11.77
CA SER A 43 -3.13 17.28 11.27
C SER A 43 -4.32 18.15 10.84
N ASP A 44 -5.15 17.61 9.95
CA ASP A 44 -6.47 18.18 9.60
C ASP A 44 -7.52 18.01 10.73
N VAL A 45 -7.24 17.17 11.72
CA VAL A 45 -8.08 17.00 12.93
C VAL A 45 -7.25 17.25 14.18
N THR A 46 -6.95 16.22 14.98
CA THR A 46 -6.09 16.29 16.16
C THR A 46 -4.85 15.44 15.93
N CYS A 47 -3.72 15.91 16.44
CA CYS A 47 -2.54 15.10 16.58
C CYS A 47 -1.80 15.45 17.88
N SER A 48 -1.10 14.46 18.43
CA SER A 48 -0.25 14.59 19.61
C SER A 48 1.00 13.74 19.46
N HIS A 49 2.00 14.01 20.30
CA HIS A 49 3.18 13.18 20.46
C HIS A 49 3.51 13.00 21.95
N ASN A 50 4.22 11.92 22.29
CA ASN A 50 4.69 11.67 23.66
C ASN A 50 6.08 12.28 23.95
N PHE A 51 6.71 12.89 22.97
CA PHE A 51 8.02 13.49 23.16
C PHE A 51 7.92 14.79 23.94
N ASN A 52 8.62 14.86 25.07
CA ASN A 52 8.76 16.08 25.84
C ASN A 52 9.84 16.96 25.20
N ASN A 53 9.45 18.09 24.62
CA ASN A 53 10.33 19.09 23.96
C ASN A 53 11.25 19.85 24.94
N SER A 54 11.66 19.20 26.03
CA SER A 54 12.49 19.76 27.11
C SER A 54 13.78 18.97 27.33
N GLU A 55 14.29 18.31 26.29
CA GLU A 55 15.55 17.58 26.43
C GLU A 55 16.76 18.53 26.60
N PRO A 56 17.77 18.15 27.41
CA PRO A 56 18.96 18.96 27.55
C PRO A 56 19.73 19.02 26.23
N PRO A 57 20.28 20.19 25.84
CA PRO A 57 21.12 20.30 24.67
C PRO A 57 22.34 19.37 24.76
N ARG A 58 22.76 18.83 23.61
CA ARG A 58 23.88 17.92 23.43
C ARG A 58 24.99 18.56 22.60
N PRO A 59 26.27 18.27 22.86
CA PRO A 59 27.35 18.83 22.08
C PRO A 59 27.35 18.26 20.67
N VAL A 60 27.67 19.07 19.66
CA VAL A 60 27.77 18.62 18.26
C VAL A 60 28.91 17.60 18.02
N THR A 61 29.80 17.43 19.00
CA THR A 61 30.79 16.34 19.01
C THR A 61 30.15 14.96 19.23
N GLU A 62 28.91 14.90 19.72
CA GLU A 62 28.06 13.70 19.65
C GLU A 62 27.59 13.52 18.20
N THR A 63 28.35 12.76 17.42
CA THR A 63 28.14 12.66 15.97
C THR A 63 26.96 11.83 15.53
N LEU A 64 26.34 11.07 16.45
CA LEU A 64 25.17 10.24 16.21
C LEU A 64 24.19 10.36 17.37
N TYR A 65 23.03 10.95 17.09
CA TYR A 65 21.90 11.01 18.01
C TYR A 65 20.71 10.23 17.43
N LYS A 66 20.06 9.42 18.27
CA LYS A 66 18.89 8.62 17.90
C LYS A 66 17.79 8.85 18.93
N ARG A 67 16.57 9.06 18.44
CA ARG A 67 15.41 9.21 19.32
C ARG A 67 14.17 8.56 18.76
N ASP A 68 13.56 7.75 19.61
CA ASP A 68 12.25 7.16 19.40
C ASP A 68 11.19 8.00 20.10
N TYR A 69 10.07 8.19 19.43
CA TYR A 69 8.89 8.84 19.96
C TYR A 69 7.64 8.27 19.29
N THR A 70 6.50 8.59 19.85
CA THR A 70 5.21 8.12 19.39
C THR A 70 4.37 9.31 19.03
N LEU A 71 3.69 9.22 17.89
CA LEU A 71 2.69 10.16 17.43
C LEU A 71 1.32 9.49 17.45
N SER A 72 0.28 10.27 17.67
CA SER A 72 -1.10 9.78 17.65
C SER A 72 -2.03 10.79 16.99
N ALA A 73 -2.87 10.30 16.09
CA ALA A 73 -3.93 11.06 15.43
C ALA A 73 -5.26 10.31 15.56
N PRO A 74 -5.92 10.40 16.73
CA PRO A 74 -7.21 9.76 16.95
C PRO A 74 -8.24 10.21 15.93
N VAL A 75 -9.03 9.26 15.43
CA VAL A 75 -10.11 9.52 14.46
C VAL A 75 -11.37 8.82 14.91
N GLY A 76 -12.52 9.46 14.67
CA GLY A 76 -13.83 8.87 14.92
C GLY A 76 -14.27 7.96 13.76
N VAL A 77 -15.34 7.19 14.00
CA VAL A 77 -16.01 6.36 12.99
C VAL A 77 -16.36 7.21 11.76
N GLY A 78 -16.01 6.70 10.58
CA GLY A 78 -16.27 7.37 9.30
C GLY A 78 -15.30 8.51 8.96
N ALA A 79 -14.34 8.82 9.83
CA ALA A 79 -13.41 9.92 9.62
C ALA A 79 -12.07 9.46 9.04
N ILE A 80 -11.40 10.41 8.39
CA ILE A 80 -10.04 10.33 7.88
C ILE A 80 -9.27 11.51 8.48
N SER A 81 -8.03 11.24 8.91
CA SER A 81 -7.04 12.25 9.26
C SER A 81 -5.83 12.14 8.36
N ARG A 82 -5.29 13.29 7.94
CA ARG A 82 -3.99 13.41 7.27
C ARG A 82 -3.04 14.13 8.20
N THR A 83 -2.03 13.39 8.64
CA THR A 83 -1.14 13.84 9.68
C THR A 83 0.31 13.80 9.21
N THR A 84 1.05 14.85 9.52
CA THR A 84 2.50 14.93 9.32
C THR A 84 3.15 15.14 10.66
N GLY A 85 3.96 14.19 11.10
CA GLY A 85 4.84 14.33 12.26
C GLY A 85 6.25 14.63 11.80
N PHE A 86 6.93 15.58 12.44
CA PHE A 86 8.29 15.95 12.09
C PHE A 86 9.10 16.30 13.33
N ALA A 87 10.40 16.04 13.25
CA ALA A 87 11.38 16.44 14.24
C ALA A 87 12.29 17.52 13.66
N GLU A 88 12.58 18.53 14.47
CA GLU A 88 13.51 19.62 14.17
C GLU A 88 14.65 19.61 15.19
N PHE A 89 15.84 20.01 14.75
CA PHE A 89 17.00 20.20 15.60
C PHE A 89 17.36 21.69 15.64
N THR A 90 17.40 22.26 16.84
CA THR A 90 17.90 23.62 17.08
C THR A 90 19.35 23.55 17.50
N PHE A 91 20.23 24.16 16.72
CA PHE A 91 21.65 24.33 17.03
C PHE A 91 21.88 25.67 17.70
N THR A 92 22.63 25.69 18.79
CA THR A 92 22.94 26.90 19.57
C THR A 92 24.45 27.02 19.78
N HIS A 93 24.93 28.26 19.89
CA HIS A 93 26.33 28.57 20.18
C HIS A 93 26.40 29.91 20.94
N PRO A 94 27.29 30.10 21.92
CA PRO A 94 27.31 31.32 22.75
C PRO A 94 27.43 32.65 21.98
N ILE A 95 28.13 32.64 20.83
CA ILE A 95 28.36 33.84 20.00
C ILE A 95 27.65 33.82 18.64
N ALA A 96 26.75 32.87 18.40
CA ALA A 96 26.00 32.80 17.14
C ALA A 96 24.49 32.77 17.38
N THR A 97 23.72 33.21 16.39
CA THR A 97 22.26 33.09 16.42
C THR A 97 21.87 31.61 16.27
N PRO A 98 20.93 31.09 17.08
CA PRO A 98 20.44 29.74 16.93
C PRO A 98 19.88 29.46 15.53
N VAL A 99 20.11 28.24 15.04
CA VAL A 99 19.59 27.79 13.74
C VAL A 99 18.79 26.52 13.94
N THR A 100 17.57 26.49 13.41
CA THR A 100 16.71 25.30 13.43
C THR A 100 16.72 24.63 12.06
N THR A 101 16.88 23.31 12.02
CA THR A 101 16.74 22.54 10.79
C THR A 101 15.33 22.70 10.25
N LYS A 102 15.19 22.79 8.93
CA LYS A 102 13.87 22.63 8.32
C LYS A 102 13.32 21.24 8.67
N ALA A 103 12.03 21.17 9.00
CA ALA A 103 11.32 19.91 9.06
C ALA A 103 11.64 19.09 7.80
N ALA A 104 12.25 17.92 7.98
CA ALA A 104 12.44 16.99 6.87
C ALA A 104 11.08 16.64 6.27
N ALA A 105 11.04 16.35 4.96
CA ALA A 105 9.82 15.92 4.27
C ALA A 105 9.35 14.57 4.85
N SER A 106 8.57 14.63 5.92
CA SER A 106 7.93 13.46 6.51
C SER A 106 6.72 13.12 5.66
N PRO A 107 6.53 11.85 5.24
CA PRO A 107 5.39 11.49 4.44
C PRO A 107 4.11 11.67 5.25
N THR A 108 3.04 12.08 4.57
CA THR A 108 1.72 12.18 5.20
C THR A 108 1.22 10.80 5.61
N ILE A 109 0.93 10.65 6.89
CA ILE A 109 0.27 9.49 7.49
C ILE A 109 -1.25 9.70 7.37
N ARG A 110 -1.94 8.74 6.77
CA ARG A 110 -3.40 8.69 6.83
C ARG A 110 -3.81 7.80 7.99
N CYS A 111 -4.51 8.36 8.96
CA CYS A 111 -5.22 7.59 9.97
C CYS A 111 -6.71 7.62 9.65
N ASP A 112 -7.42 6.51 9.77
CA ASP A 112 -8.84 6.46 9.42
C ASP A 112 -9.59 5.40 10.24
N GLN A 113 -10.90 5.51 10.33
CA GLN A 113 -11.80 4.51 10.91
C GLN A 113 -13.03 4.32 10.01
N LEU A 114 -12.77 3.87 8.78
CA LEU A 114 -13.81 3.72 7.77
C LEU A 114 -14.50 2.35 7.83
N ALA A 115 -15.74 2.32 7.34
CA ALA A 115 -16.52 1.10 7.17
C ALA A 115 -15.83 0.13 6.18
N GLY A 116 -16.08 -1.17 6.35
CA GLY A 116 -15.46 -2.23 5.53
C GLY A 116 -14.18 -2.82 6.11
N PHE A 117 -13.62 -2.20 7.15
CA PHE A 117 -12.60 -2.82 7.99
C PHE A 117 -13.21 -3.32 9.31
N ARG A 118 -12.58 -4.31 9.96
CA ARG A 118 -13.11 -4.99 11.16
C ARG A 118 -13.10 -4.09 12.42
N ASN A 119 -13.83 -2.99 12.38
CA ASN A 119 -14.03 -2.01 13.45
C ASN A 119 -12.74 -1.44 14.06
N SER A 120 -11.63 -1.43 13.32
CA SER A 120 -10.35 -0.91 13.81
C SER A 120 -9.95 0.39 13.12
N ALA A 121 -9.79 1.44 13.92
CA ALA A 121 -9.07 2.64 13.50
C ALA A 121 -7.59 2.30 13.27
N GLY A 122 -6.93 2.92 12.31
CA GLY A 122 -5.55 2.57 11.96
C GLY A 122 -4.88 3.62 11.10
N CYS A 123 -3.55 3.57 11.02
CA CYS A 123 -2.75 4.48 10.20
C CYS A 123 -1.94 3.75 9.12
N ILE A 124 -1.70 4.42 8.00
CA ILE A 124 -0.83 3.99 6.90
C ILE A 124 -0.04 5.16 6.33
N VAL A 125 1.13 4.86 5.75
CA VAL A 125 1.94 5.82 4.99
C VAL A 125 1.42 5.88 3.56
N ARG A 126 0.73 6.95 3.15
CA ARG A 126 0.11 7.00 1.81
C ARG A 126 1.10 6.92 0.65
N ALA A 127 2.30 7.45 0.85
CA ALA A 127 3.35 7.44 -0.16
C ALA A 127 3.96 6.05 -0.40
N ALA A 128 3.69 5.09 0.50
CA ALA A 128 4.13 3.70 0.35
C ALA A 128 2.99 2.87 -0.23
N GLU A 129 2.91 2.80 -1.56
CA GLU A 129 1.90 1.97 -2.23
C GLU A 129 2.10 0.48 -1.89
N PRO A 130 1.08 -0.21 -1.36
CA PRO A 130 1.25 -1.57 -0.89
C PRO A 130 1.26 -2.58 -2.04
N ILE A 131 2.04 -3.66 -1.88
CA ILE A 131 2.15 -4.76 -2.85
C ILE A 131 1.48 -6.01 -2.27
N LEU A 132 0.44 -6.49 -2.95
CA LEU A 132 -0.17 -7.79 -2.71
C LEU A 132 0.67 -8.88 -3.38
N ASP A 133 1.63 -9.43 -2.64
CA ASP A 133 2.45 -10.53 -3.15
C ASP A 133 1.69 -11.86 -3.08
N MET A 134 1.13 -12.30 -4.22
CA MET A 134 0.46 -13.61 -4.37
C MET A 134 1.47 -14.72 -4.66
N SER A 135 2.62 -14.41 -5.26
CA SER A 135 3.70 -15.37 -5.52
C SER A 135 4.29 -15.96 -4.23
N ALA A 136 4.30 -15.18 -3.15
CA ALA A 136 4.74 -15.59 -1.83
C ALA A 136 3.62 -16.22 -0.97
N ARG A 137 2.54 -16.72 -1.58
CA ARG A 137 1.39 -17.31 -0.88
C ARG A 137 1.12 -18.71 -1.41
N ASN A 138 0.47 -19.54 -0.58
CA ASN A 138 0.09 -20.91 -0.95
C ASN A 138 -1.19 -20.94 -1.83
N VAL A 139 -1.12 -20.25 -2.98
CA VAL A 139 -2.16 -20.14 -4.02
C VAL A 139 -1.51 -20.12 -5.43
N PRO A 140 -0.69 -21.12 -5.78
CA PRO A 140 0.13 -21.10 -7.00
C PRO A 140 -0.68 -20.96 -8.30
N ALA A 141 -1.91 -21.50 -8.35
CA ALA A 141 -2.77 -21.31 -9.52
C ALA A 141 -3.14 -19.82 -9.70
N LEU A 142 -3.53 -19.16 -8.61
CA LEU A 142 -3.87 -17.74 -8.65
C LEU A 142 -2.68 -16.86 -9.01
N SER A 143 -1.52 -17.09 -8.39
CA SER A 143 -0.32 -16.32 -8.71
C SER A 143 0.08 -16.46 -10.18
N THR A 144 -0.04 -17.67 -10.74
CA THR A 144 0.25 -17.95 -12.16
C THR A 144 -0.74 -17.25 -13.09
N HIS A 145 -2.03 -17.30 -12.78
CA HIS A 145 -3.06 -16.58 -13.55
C HIS A 145 -2.78 -15.07 -13.59
N ILE A 146 -2.44 -14.47 -12.43
CA ILE A 146 -2.07 -13.05 -12.35
C ILE A 146 -0.82 -12.77 -13.19
N GLY A 147 0.21 -13.63 -13.12
CA GLY A 147 1.42 -13.50 -13.93
C GLY A 147 1.14 -13.51 -15.43
N TYR A 148 0.30 -14.45 -15.90
CA TYR A 148 -0.14 -14.49 -17.30
C TYR A 148 -0.93 -13.23 -17.70
N ALA A 149 -1.82 -12.76 -16.83
CA ALA A 149 -2.59 -11.55 -17.06
C ALA A 149 -1.69 -10.32 -17.24
N GLN A 150 -0.71 -10.16 -16.35
CA GLN A 150 0.26 -9.07 -16.39
C GLN A 150 1.18 -9.17 -17.62
N ALA A 151 1.67 -10.37 -17.95
CA ALA A 151 2.47 -10.60 -19.15
C ALA A 151 1.70 -10.28 -20.44
N SER A 152 0.37 -10.47 -20.45
CA SER A 152 -0.50 -10.10 -21.58
C SER A 152 -0.71 -8.59 -21.74
N GLY A 153 -0.21 -7.77 -20.80
CA GLY A 153 -0.28 -6.31 -20.81
C GLY A 153 -1.23 -5.69 -19.80
N LEU A 154 -1.98 -6.47 -19.00
CA LEU A 154 -2.93 -5.93 -18.03
C LEU A 154 -2.21 -5.23 -16.85
N PRO A 155 -2.83 -4.18 -16.26
CA PRO A 155 -2.20 -3.38 -15.22
C PRO A 155 -2.06 -4.14 -13.89
N GLY A 156 -1.33 -3.55 -12.94
CA GLY A 156 -1.23 -3.99 -11.55
C GLY A 156 0.08 -4.65 -11.16
N ALA A 157 0.98 -4.92 -12.11
CA ALA A 157 2.31 -5.46 -11.81
C ALA A 157 3.19 -4.42 -11.08
N PRO A 158 4.11 -4.82 -10.18
CA PRO A 158 5.13 -3.93 -9.66
C PRO A 158 5.92 -3.30 -10.82
N ASN A 159 6.17 -1.99 -10.76
CA ASN A 159 6.77 -1.18 -11.83
C ASN A 159 5.88 -0.91 -13.06
N GLY A 160 4.59 -1.27 -13.01
CA GLY A 160 3.60 -0.91 -14.03
C GLY A 160 2.61 0.16 -13.55
N THR A 161 1.46 0.26 -14.22
CA THR A 161 0.32 1.03 -13.72
C THR A 161 -0.33 0.27 -12.57
N PRO A 162 -0.58 0.89 -11.39
CA PRO A 162 -1.24 0.20 -10.27
C PRO A 162 -2.70 -0.13 -10.57
N LEU A 163 -3.29 -0.99 -9.73
CA LEU A 163 -4.74 -1.14 -9.66
C LEU A 163 -5.31 -0.12 -8.67
N THR A 164 -6.52 0.36 -8.94
CA THR A 164 -7.25 1.29 -8.07
C THR A 164 -8.41 0.56 -7.43
N ARG A 165 -8.41 0.45 -6.10
CA ARG A 165 -9.47 -0.23 -5.34
C ARG A 165 -10.81 0.50 -5.50
N THR A 166 -11.90 -0.24 -5.65
CA THR A 166 -13.26 0.28 -5.46
C THR A 166 -14.08 -0.56 -4.51
N ASN A 167 -14.70 0.03 -3.48
CA ASN A 167 -15.57 -0.69 -2.53
C ASN A 167 -17.07 -0.58 -2.85
N LYS A 168 -17.42 0.03 -3.99
CA LYS A 168 -18.81 0.25 -4.41
C LYS A 168 -19.40 -1.03 -4.98
N ASP A 169 -20.44 -1.55 -4.34
CA ASP A 169 -21.05 -2.84 -4.70
C ASP A 169 -21.57 -2.83 -6.15
N GLU A 170 -22.09 -1.70 -6.64
CA GLU A 170 -22.57 -1.56 -8.01
C GLU A 170 -21.43 -1.71 -9.03
N VAL A 171 -20.26 -1.14 -8.74
CA VAL A 171 -19.08 -1.24 -9.61
C VAL A 171 -18.54 -2.67 -9.59
N ILE A 172 -18.41 -3.26 -8.40
CA ILE A 172 -17.94 -4.63 -8.24
C ILE A 172 -18.87 -5.62 -8.96
N GLN A 173 -20.18 -5.46 -8.82
CA GLN A 173 -21.15 -6.32 -9.47
C GLN A 173 -21.17 -6.10 -10.98
N GLY A 174 -21.03 -4.85 -11.45
CA GLY A 174 -20.86 -4.52 -12.86
C GLY A 174 -19.65 -5.23 -13.46
N ASN A 175 -18.51 -5.20 -12.78
CA ASN A 175 -17.30 -5.90 -13.18
C ASN A 175 -17.55 -7.42 -13.32
N ARG A 176 -18.15 -8.05 -12.30
CA ARG A 176 -18.47 -9.49 -12.33
C ARG A 176 -19.44 -9.88 -13.44
N ASN A 177 -20.40 -9.01 -13.73
CA ASN A 177 -21.46 -9.24 -14.72
C ASN A 177 -20.94 -9.28 -16.16
N ILE A 178 -19.78 -8.67 -16.44
CA ILE A 178 -19.18 -8.71 -17.78
C ILE A 178 -18.07 -9.76 -17.91
N THR A 179 -17.75 -10.47 -16.82
CA THR A 179 -16.66 -11.44 -16.71
C THR A 179 -17.18 -12.83 -16.29
N CYS A 180 -16.91 -13.26 -15.05
CA CYS A 180 -17.15 -14.60 -14.54
C CYS A 180 -18.64 -14.96 -14.36
N ASN A 181 -19.54 -13.97 -14.24
CA ASN A 181 -20.99 -14.23 -14.26
C ASN A 181 -21.52 -14.48 -15.67
N ARG A 182 -20.81 -14.02 -16.72
CA ARG A 182 -21.14 -14.33 -18.12
C ARG A 182 -20.68 -15.70 -18.56
N VAL A 183 -19.82 -16.37 -17.79
CA VAL A 183 -19.37 -17.73 -18.11
C VAL A 183 -20.49 -18.72 -17.77
N PRO A 184 -21.06 -19.45 -18.75
CA PRO A 184 -22.18 -20.34 -18.53
C PRO A 184 -21.88 -21.46 -17.52
N GLY A 185 -22.91 -21.91 -16.81
CA GLY A 185 -22.85 -23.11 -15.97
C GLY A 185 -23.21 -24.40 -16.74
N PRO A 186 -22.93 -25.58 -16.16
CA PRO A 186 -22.20 -25.79 -14.91
C PRO A 186 -20.69 -25.59 -15.10
N ARG A 187 -20.02 -25.01 -14.10
CA ARG A 187 -18.55 -24.92 -14.09
C ARG A 187 -17.95 -26.32 -13.87
N PRO A 188 -16.74 -26.62 -14.39
CA PRO A 188 -16.10 -27.90 -14.16
C PRO A 188 -15.97 -28.21 -12.66
N ALA A 189 -16.07 -29.49 -12.29
CA ALA A 189 -16.04 -29.92 -10.90
C ALA A 189 -14.78 -29.39 -10.16
N GLY A 190 -14.99 -28.77 -9.00
CA GLY A 190 -13.90 -28.21 -8.19
C GLY A 190 -13.22 -26.97 -8.78
N ARG A 191 -13.75 -26.39 -9.87
CA ARG A 191 -13.22 -25.16 -10.49
C ARG A 191 -14.13 -23.96 -10.22
N GLN A 192 -13.52 -22.79 -10.15
CA GLN A 192 -14.20 -21.50 -10.11
C GLN A 192 -13.57 -20.59 -11.16
N CYS A 193 -14.38 -19.67 -11.68
CA CYS A 193 -13.87 -18.61 -12.54
C CYS A 193 -13.24 -17.53 -11.66
N ASP A 194 -11.96 -17.24 -11.93
CA ASP A 194 -11.21 -16.12 -11.40
C ASP A 194 -11.02 -15.05 -12.48
N GLU A 195 -10.84 -13.80 -12.08
CA GLU A 195 -10.80 -12.63 -12.96
C GLU A 195 -9.67 -11.65 -12.57
N TYR A 196 -8.98 -11.14 -13.59
CA TYR A 196 -7.94 -10.12 -13.43
C TYR A 196 -8.03 -9.05 -14.55
N PRO A 197 -8.00 -7.74 -14.26
CA PRO A 197 -7.95 -7.14 -12.92
C PRO A 197 -9.13 -7.50 -12.03
N PHE A 198 -8.95 -7.45 -10.71
CA PHE A 198 -9.95 -7.93 -9.76
C PHE A 198 -11.25 -7.13 -9.87
N ALA A 199 -12.42 -7.77 -9.68
CA ALA A 199 -13.70 -7.04 -9.66
C ALA A 199 -13.77 -5.94 -8.58
N SER A 200 -12.97 -6.06 -7.51
CA SER A 200 -12.79 -5.05 -6.47
C SER A 200 -11.95 -3.84 -6.89
N THR A 201 -11.70 -3.63 -8.19
CA THR A 201 -10.90 -2.52 -8.73
C THR A 201 -11.62 -1.77 -9.85
N TYR A 202 -11.26 -0.51 -10.09
CA TYR A 202 -11.83 0.28 -11.19
C TYR A 202 -11.37 -0.21 -12.57
N GLU A 203 -10.24 -0.91 -12.64
CA GLU A 203 -9.74 -1.59 -13.85
C GLU A 203 -10.42 -2.95 -14.08
N GLY A 204 -11.16 -3.46 -13.09
CA GLY A 204 -11.96 -4.67 -13.19
C GLY A 204 -12.98 -4.60 -14.32
N GLY A 205 -13.42 -5.76 -14.81
CA GLY A 205 -14.37 -5.81 -15.95
C GLY A 205 -13.75 -5.43 -17.31
N GLY A 206 -12.54 -4.86 -17.31
CA GLY A 206 -11.67 -4.77 -18.47
C GLY A 206 -11.86 -3.55 -19.37
N ALA A 207 -12.52 -2.48 -18.90
CA ALA A 207 -12.59 -1.19 -19.60
C ALA A 207 -12.92 -1.30 -21.12
N SER A 208 -13.87 -2.17 -21.48
CA SER A 208 -14.28 -2.47 -22.87
C SER A 208 -13.22 -3.14 -23.77
N GLY A 209 -12.07 -3.54 -23.24
CA GLY A 209 -11.06 -4.30 -23.97
C GLY A 209 -11.36 -5.80 -24.11
N PRO A 210 -10.52 -6.55 -24.85
CA PRO A 210 -10.77 -7.95 -25.15
C PRO A 210 -10.58 -8.86 -23.94
N SER A 211 -11.48 -9.84 -23.81
CA SER A 211 -11.36 -10.92 -22.82
C SER A 211 -10.34 -11.97 -23.26
N ARG A 212 -9.59 -12.54 -22.31
CA ARG A 212 -8.56 -13.55 -22.58
C ARG A 212 -8.49 -14.65 -21.50
N THR A 213 -7.94 -15.80 -21.90
CA THR A 213 -7.51 -16.95 -21.08
C THR A 213 -6.24 -17.54 -21.70
N TYR A 214 -5.64 -18.58 -21.12
CA TYR A 214 -4.31 -19.08 -21.50
C TYR A 214 -4.27 -20.58 -21.78
N GLN A 215 -3.45 -20.98 -22.75
CA GLN A 215 -3.14 -22.38 -23.09
C GLN A 215 -2.09 -22.95 -22.12
N GLY A 216 -2.36 -22.91 -20.83
CA GLY A 216 -1.45 -23.42 -19.81
C GLY A 216 -2.12 -23.57 -18.44
N ASN A 217 -1.51 -24.35 -17.57
CA ASN A 217 -1.97 -24.51 -16.19
C ASN A 217 -1.86 -23.15 -15.46
N PRO A 218 -2.91 -22.68 -14.74
CA PRO A 218 -4.15 -23.39 -14.40
C PRO A 218 -5.33 -23.17 -15.34
N CYS A 219 -5.18 -22.34 -16.37
CA CYS A 219 -6.25 -21.83 -17.22
C CYS A 219 -6.55 -22.69 -18.45
N GLU A 220 -6.05 -23.92 -18.49
CA GLU A 220 -6.16 -24.84 -19.62
C GLU A 220 -7.60 -25.22 -19.99
N GLN A 221 -8.51 -25.14 -19.01
CA GLN A 221 -9.93 -25.46 -19.19
C GLN A 221 -10.60 -24.59 -20.25
N SER A 222 -11.60 -25.15 -20.93
CA SER A 222 -12.35 -24.42 -21.95
C SER A 222 -13.06 -23.20 -21.35
N MET A 223 -13.02 -22.11 -22.11
CA MET A 223 -13.77 -20.89 -21.85
C MET A 223 -14.71 -20.64 -23.03
N PRO A 224 -15.76 -19.80 -22.86
CA PRO A 224 -16.64 -19.44 -23.96
C PRO A 224 -15.86 -18.91 -25.18
N THR A 225 -16.41 -19.10 -26.38
CA THR A 225 -15.74 -18.76 -27.65
C THR A 225 -15.42 -17.27 -27.83
N TRP A 226 -16.08 -16.40 -27.05
CA TRP A 226 -15.79 -14.96 -27.01
C TRP A 226 -14.57 -14.59 -26.16
N VAL A 227 -13.95 -15.56 -25.48
CA VAL A 227 -12.72 -15.39 -24.70
C VAL A 227 -11.53 -15.85 -25.54
N ASN A 228 -10.62 -14.92 -25.83
CA ASN A 228 -9.42 -15.21 -26.63
C ASN A 228 -8.47 -16.14 -25.86
N ARG A 229 -8.01 -17.22 -26.49
CA ARG A 229 -7.14 -18.21 -25.85
C ARG A 229 -5.68 -18.03 -26.30
N LEU A 230 -4.89 -17.37 -25.46
CA LEU A 230 -3.49 -17.00 -25.76
C LEU A 230 -2.53 -18.15 -25.48
N SER A 231 -1.49 -18.30 -26.29
CA SER A 231 -0.41 -19.28 -26.09
C SER A 231 0.44 -18.96 -24.85
N VAL A 232 1.03 -19.99 -24.26
CA VAL A 232 2.08 -19.86 -23.23
C VAL A 232 3.40 -20.32 -23.88
N PRO A 233 4.51 -19.54 -23.83
CA PRO A 233 4.72 -18.31 -23.05
C PRO A 233 3.85 -17.14 -23.53
N VAL A 234 3.35 -16.36 -22.57
CA VAL A 234 2.43 -15.25 -22.82
C VAL A 234 3.22 -14.04 -23.27
N GLY A 235 2.91 -13.54 -24.47
CA GLY A 235 3.39 -12.24 -24.95
C GLY A 235 2.36 -11.13 -24.70
N PHE A 236 2.78 -9.89 -24.93
CA PHE A 236 1.87 -8.74 -24.91
C PHE A 236 0.70 -8.94 -25.88
N TYR A 237 -0.52 -8.66 -25.43
CA TYR A 237 -1.73 -8.77 -26.22
C TYR A 237 -2.49 -7.45 -26.25
N ASN A 238 -2.86 -6.90 -25.08
CA ASN A 238 -3.56 -5.63 -24.99
C ASN A 238 -3.50 -5.07 -23.55
N ALA A 239 -3.36 -3.76 -23.39
CA ALA A 239 -3.27 -3.11 -22.09
C ALA A 239 -4.62 -2.99 -21.36
N GLN A 240 -5.73 -2.98 -22.10
CA GLN A 240 -7.10 -3.01 -21.61
C GLN A 240 -7.66 -4.43 -21.72
N GLY A 241 -8.84 -4.67 -21.17
CA GLY A 241 -9.53 -5.96 -21.22
C GLY A 241 -9.40 -6.73 -19.92
N VAL A 242 -9.78 -7.99 -19.97
CA VAL A 242 -9.88 -8.83 -18.77
C VAL A 242 -9.35 -10.22 -19.04
N SER A 243 -8.64 -10.75 -18.07
CA SER A 243 -8.22 -12.13 -18.00
C SER A 243 -9.21 -12.90 -17.14
N MET A 244 -9.67 -14.04 -17.63
CA MET A 244 -10.50 -14.97 -16.87
C MET A 244 -9.93 -16.37 -16.94
N CYS A 245 -10.00 -17.09 -15.82
CA CYS A 245 -9.38 -18.40 -15.70
C CYS A 245 -10.24 -19.33 -14.84
N MET A 246 -10.56 -20.51 -15.37
CA MET A 246 -11.18 -21.58 -14.59
C MET A 246 -10.12 -22.29 -13.75
N MET A 247 -9.93 -21.87 -12.51
CA MET A 247 -8.89 -22.37 -11.61
C MET A 247 -9.46 -23.21 -10.48
N PRO A 248 -8.63 -24.00 -9.74
CA PRO A 248 -9.09 -24.74 -8.58
C PRO A 248 -9.80 -23.83 -7.57
N GLY A 249 -11.02 -24.19 -7.18
CA GLY A 249 -11.85 -23.37 -6.30
C GLY A 249 -11.18 -23.09 -4.94
N ARG A 250 -10.36 -24.03 -4.44
CA ARG A 250 -9.56 -23.85 -3.22
C ARG A 250 -8.62 -22.64 -3.31
N ASP A 251 -7.89 -22.51 -4.41
CA ASP A 251 -6.94 -21.42 -4.62
C ASP A 251 -7.68 -20.09 -4.79
N ASN A 252 -8.76 -20.10 -5.57
CA ASN A 252 -9.60 -18.92 -5.78
C ASN A 252 -10.21 -18.38 -4.46
N MET A 253 -10.81 -19.25 -3.65
CA MET A 253 -11.40 -18.86 -2.36
C MET A 253 -10.33 -18.36 -1.38
N ARG A 254 -9.16 -19.01 -1.32
CA ARG A 254 -8.04 -18.55 -0.49
C ARG A 254 -7.52 -17.20 -0.96
N GLY A 255 -7.39 -17.02 -2.26
CA GLY A 255 -7.04 -15.75 -2.91
C GLY A 255 -7.94 -14.61 -2.48
N GLY A 256 -9.26 -14.79 -2.58
CA GLY A 256 -10.23 -13.80 -2.12
C GLY A 256 -10.08 -13.44 -0.63
N GLY A 257 -9.80 -14.43 0.23
CA GLY A 257 -9.50 -14.20 1.64
C GLY A 257 -8.20 -13.42 1.88
N ILE A 258 -7.14 -13.73 1.14
CA ILE A 258 -5.85 -13.03 1.20
C ILE A 258 -6.02 -11.58 0.75
N THR A 259 -6.69 -11.34 -0.39
CA THR A 259 -6.98 -10.01 -0.92
C THR A 259 -7.79 -9.17 0.06
N THR A 260 -8.82 -9.77 0.68
CA THR A 260 -9.63 -9.08 1.70
C THR A 260 -8.77 -8.64 2.88
N TRP A 261 -7.92 -9.53 3.41
CA TRP A 261 -7.01 -9.18 4.50
C TRP A 261 -5.93 -8.18 4.11
N PHE A 262 -5.48 -8.21 2.86
CA PHE A 262 -4.56 -7.22 2.32
C PHE A 262 -5.18 -5.82 2.34
N TYR A 263 -6.43 -5.66 1.90
CA TYR A 263 -7.14 -4.39 1.98
C TYR A 263 -7.27 -3.91 3.42
N VAL A 264 -7.61 -4.80 4.36
CA VAL A 264 -7.71 -4.44 5.80
C VAL A 264 -6.36 -4.01 6.39
N LYS A 265 -5.31 -4.80 6.19
CA LYS A 265 -4.00 -4.57 6.83
C LYS A 265 -3.21 -3.42 6.21
N ASN A 266 -3.44 -3.11 4.95
CA ASN A 266 -2.83 -1.95 4.29
C ASN A 266 -3.81 -0.79 4.15
N ARG A 267 -4.99 -0.91 4.77
CA ARG A 267 -6.08 0.05 4.76
C ARG A 267 -6.40 0.60 3.36
N VAL A 268 -6.40 -0.26 2.34
CA VAL A 268 -6.63 0.14 0.94
C VAL A 268 -8.12 0.42 0.73
N HIS A 269 -8.45 1.69 0.48
CA HIS A 269 -9.82 2.21 0.32
C HIS A 269 -10.23 2.44 -1.13
N ASP A 270 -11.49 2.80 -1.34
CA ASP A 270 -11.95 3.32 -2.63
C ASP A 270 -11.03 4.46 -3.10
N GLY A 271 -10.48 4.31 -4.30
CA GLY A 271 -9.54 5.26 -4.91
C GLY A 271 -8.08 5.08 -4.51
N ASP A 272 -7.75 4.23 -3.53
CA ASP A 272 -6.36 3.92 -3.23
C ASP A 272 -5.77 2.97 -4.28
N THR A 273 -4.50 3.23 -4.61
CA THR A 273 -3.72 2.41 -5.53
C THR A 273 -2.97 1.30 -4.79
N PHE A 274 -2.78 0.18 -5.46
CA PHE A 274 -1.96 -0.93 -4.99
C PHE A 274 -1.43 -1.77 -6.17
N TYR A 275 -0.35 -2.52 -5.92
CA TYR A 275 0.17 -3.49 -6.88
C TYR A 275 -0.15 -4.91 -6.45
N VAL A 276 -0.07 -5.83 -7.40
CA VAL A 276 -0.21 -7.27 -7.19
C VAL A 276 0.98 -7.95 -7.84
N LYS A 277 1.69 -8.81 -7.12
CA LYS A 277 2.78 -9.59 -7.70
C LYS A 277 2.30 -11.01 -8.00
N GLY A 278 2.16 -11.31 -9.29
CA GLY A 278 1.98 -12.66 -9.82
C GLY A 278 3.27 -13.47 -9.84
N ALA A 279 3.18 -14.71 -10.30
CA ALA A 279 4.33 -15.58 -10.53
C ALA A 279 5.07 -15.23 -11.82
#